data_AF-A0A3C0KH05-F1
#
_entry.id   AF-A0A3C0KH05-F1
#
_cell.length_a   1.000
_cell.length_b   1.000
_cell.length_c   1.000
_cell.angle_alpha   90.00
_cell.angle_beta   90.00
_cell.angle_gamma   90.00
#
_symmetry.space_group_name_H-M   'P 1'
#
loop_
_entity.id
_entity.type
_entity.pdbx_description
1 polymer ?
#
loop_
_entity_poly.entity_id
_entity_poly.type
_entity_poly.pdbx_seq_one_letter_code
_entity_poly.pdbx_strand_id
1 'polypeptide(L)'
;MSTPAPDTPAALPLEAADYDALEAILDELRERDEDVPQWEFLEGAMAALICTRREIAPEEYLPVLIGVGEGAPNHFADDAQAARFMSLWMRRWNEVAAALRAEVDTLDDDRTYQPEVMDVRGAIAGLPEAERAAIEDEPLPAFGQVWAMGFLSVVEDWPEEWAPPRDKEAAGWIEDALDCIVDLAEDDTDPPAWNMHDEDGPPSVSEARANAFGEAVWAVYDLHRVWRSLGPRTDPIRKEAEPGRNDPCPCGSGKKYKKCHGA
;
A
#
# COMPACT_ATOMS: atom_id res chain seq x y z
N MET A 1 20.46 -21.53 22.95
CA MET A 1 20.95 -20.14 22.99
C MET A 1 21.09 -19.72 21.54
N SER A 2 20.05 -19.09 20.99
CA SER A 2 20.07 -18.60 19.62
C SER A 2 20.86 -17.30 19.59
N THR A 3 21.91 -17.27 18.79
CA THR A 3 22.70 -16.07 18.51
C THR A 3 21.77 -15.01 17.91
N PRO A 4 21.75 -13.77 18.42
CA PRO A 4 21.01 -12.69 17.77
C PRO A 4 21.64 -12.44 16.39
N ALA A 5 20.80 -12.25 15.37
CA ALA A 5 21.26 -11.81 14.07
C ALA A 5 21.96 -10.45 14.21
N PRO A 6 23.01 -10.17 13.42
CA PRO A 6 23.65 -8.86 13.45
C PRO A 6 22.63 -7.79 13.04
N ASP A 7 22.52 -6.73 13.86
CA ASP A 7 21.77 -5.53 13.52
C ASP A 7 22.39 -4.91 12.26
N THR A 8 21.74 -5.10 11.12
CA THR A 8 22.00 -4.31 9.91
C THR A 8 21.82 -2.85 10.28
N PRO A 9 22.81 -1.96 10.06
CA PRO A 9 22.62 -0.54 10.30
C PRO A 9 21.38 -0.08 9.52
N ALA A 10 20.41 0.50 10.23
CA ALA A 10 19.21 1.06 9.60
C ALA A 10 19.65 2.05 8.51
N ALA A 11 19.15 1.87 7.29
CA ALA A 11 19.34 2.84 6.23
C ALA A 11 18.80 4.20 6.73
N LEU A 12 19.51 5.29 6.41
CA LEU A 12 19.04 6.63 6.75
C LEU A 12 17.70 6.90 6.04
N PRO A 13 16.74 7.57 6.72
CA PRO A 13 15.49 8.00 6.11
C PRO A 13 15.69 8.73 4.78
N LEU A 14 14.70 8.71 3.89
CA LEU A 14 14.72 9.58 2.71
C LEU A 14 14.72 11.05 3.13
N GLU A 15 15.49 11.85 2.42
CA GLU A 15 15.53 13.31 2.57
C GLU A 15 14.76 13.98 1.42
N ALA A 16 14.47 15.28 1.52
CA ALA A 16 13.74 16.02 0.46
C ALA A 16 14.35 15.83 -0.94
N ALA A 17 15.69 15.84 -1.05
CA ALA A 17 16.39 15.63 -2.32
C ALA A 17 16.23 14.20 -2.89
N ASP A 18 15.92 13.22 -2.04
CA ASP A 18 15.59 11.85 -2.49
C ASP A 18 14.18 11.82 -3.11
N TYR A 19 13.21 12.54 -2.54
CA TYR A 19 11.87 12.68 -3.10
C TYR A 19 11.87 13.48 -4.40
N ASP A 20 12.61 14.60 -4.46
CA ASP A 20 12.83 15.34 -5.71
C ASP A 20 13.40 14.44 -6.81
N ALA A 21 14.30 13.53 -6.44
CA ALA A 21 14.88 12.57 -7.37
C ALA A 21 13.90 11.48 -7.83
N LEU A 22 12.99 11.02 -6.95
CA LEU A 22 11.93 10.10 -7.30
C LEU A 22 10.95 10.75 -8.27
N GLU A 23 10.46 11.95 -7.96
CA GLU A 23 9.51 12.67 -8.80
C GLU A 23 10.11 13.00 -10.18
N ALA A 24 11.37 13.44 -10.23
CA ALA A 24 12.05 13.69 -11.51
C ALA A 24 12.17 12.43 -12.37
N ILE A 25 12.38 11.25 -11.76
CA ILE A 25 12.37 9.99 -12.51
C ILE A 25 10.96 9.69 -13.03
N LEU A 26 9.92 9.84 -12.21
CA LEU A 26 8.53 9.61 -12.62
C LEU A 26 8.08 10.58 -13.73
N ASP A 27 8.49 11.85 -13.67
CA ASP A 27 8.29 12.83 -14.74
C ASP A 27 8.89 12.35 -16.06
N GLU A 28 10.15 11.89 -16.04
CA GLU A 28 10.80 11.37 -17.24
C GLU A 28 10.14 10.08 -17.76
N LEU A 29 9.57 9.25 -16.89
CA LEU A 29 8.77 8.10 -17.30
C LEU A 29 7.46 8.54 -17.97
N ARG A 30 6.78 9.57 -17.42
CA ARG A 30 5.55 10.15 -17.96
C ARG A 30 5.69 10.74 -19.36
N GLU A 31 6.89 11.18 -19.75
CA GLU A 31 7.17 11.57 -21.13
C GLU A 31 7.02 10.42 -22.15
N ARG A 32 7.09 9.16 -21.68
CA ARG A 32 7.02 7.94 -22.50
C ARG A 32 5.74 7.16 -22.30
N ASP A 33 5.10 7.30 -21.15
CA ASP A 33 3.82 6.70 -20.80
C ASP A 33 3.04 7.63 -19.86
N GLU A 34 2.00 8.27 -20.39
CA GLU A 34 1.21 9.28 -19.66
C GLU A 34 0.45 8.71 -18.45
N ASP A 35 0.28 7.39 -18.39
CA ASP A 35 -0.43 6.70 -17.30
C ASP A 35 0.46 6.46 -16.06
N VAL A 36 1.77 6.75 -16.13
CA VAL A 36 2.68 6.59 -14.98
C VAL A 36 2.25 7.56 -13.86
N PRO A 37 1.91 7.06 -12.65
CA PRO A 37 1.39 7.88 -11.57
C PRO A 37 2.48 8.75 -10.90
N GLN A 38 2.04 9.76 -10.16
CA GLN A 38 2.89 10.59 -9.30
C GLN A 38 3.32 9.87 -8.01
N TRP A 39 4.33 10.40 -7.33
CA TRP A 39 4.88 9.75 -6.13
C TRP A 39 3.86 9.54 -5.01
N GLU A 40 2.98 10.51 -4.74
CA GLU A 40 1.95 10.39 -3.67
C GLU A 40 1.06 9.13 -3.87
N PHE A 41 0.71 8.81 -5.13
CA PHE A 41 -0.03 7.58 -5.44
C PHE A 41 0.80 6.33 -5.14
N LEU A 42 2.07 6.33 -5.56
CA LEU A 42 2.98 5.22 -5.34
C LEU A 42 3.30 4.97 -3.87
N GLU A 43 3.33 6.02 -3.05
CA GLU A 43 3.47 5.95 -1.60
C GLU A 43 2.26 5.24 -0.96
N GLY A 44 1.04 5.53 -1.44
CA GLY A 44 -0.18 4.81 -1.05
C GLY A 44 -0.19 3.35 -1.46
N ALA A 45 0.19 3.08 -2.72
CA ALA A 45 0.35 1.72 -3.23
C ALA A 45 1.40 0.94 -2.42
N MET A 46 2.53 1.57 -2.05
CA MET A 46 3.55 0.96 -1.21
C MET A 46 3.01 0.56 0.17
N ALA A 47 2.24 1.43 0.83
CA ALA A 47 1.62 1.12 2.11
C ALA A 47 0.66 -0.08 2.01
N ALA A 48 -0.15 -0.15 0.94
CA ALA A 48 -1.01 -1.29 0.67
C ALA A 48 -0.23 -2.58 0.42
N LEU A 49 0.80 -2.54 -0.44
CA LEU A 49 1.66 -3.68 -0.74
C LEU A 49 2.32 -4.24 0.52
N ILE A 50 2.79 -3.39 1.44
CA ILE A 50 3.37 -3.81 2.73
C ILE A 50 2.33 -4.50 3.63
N CYS A 51 1.05 -4.18 3.48
CA CYS A 51 -0.06 -4.78 4.23
C CYS A 51 -0.56 -6.11 3.64
N THR A 52 -0.10 -6.52 2.45
CA THR A 52 -0.53 -7.77 1.80
C THR A 52 -0.12 -9.01 2.60
N ARG A 53 -0.89 -10.10 2.45
CA ARG A 53 -0.64 -11.34 3.20
C ARG A 53 0.57 -12.12 2.70
N ARG A 54 0.81 -12.06 1.39
CA ARG A 54 2.00 -12.56 0.72
C ARG A 54 2.81 -11.37 0.23
N GLU A 55 4.13 -11.43 0.42
CA GLU A 55 5.03 -10.48 -0.23
C GLU A 55 4.89 -10.55 -1.76
N ILE A 56 4.42 -9.46 -2.35
CA ILE A 56 4.32 -9.27 -3.79
C ILE A 56 5.68 -8.76 -4.28
N ALA A 57 6.30 -9.48 -5.20
CA ALA A 57 7.65 -9.16 -5.65
C ALA A 57 7.66 -7.94 -6.59
N PRO A 58 8.77 -7.19 -6.68
CA PRO A 58 8.88 -6.05 -7.60
C PRO A 58 8.57 -6.38 -9.05
N GLU A 59 8.94 -7.58 -9.51
CA GLU A 59 8.64 -8.05 -10.87
C GLU A 59 7.14 -8.26 -11.12
N GLU A 60 6.34 -8.37 -10.06
CA GLU A 60 4.88 -8.52 -10.10
C GLU A 60 4.18 -7.16 -10.00
N TYR A 61 4.61 -6.26 -9.09
CA TYR A 61 3.92 -4.97 -8.89
C TYR A 61 4.42 -3.83 -9.79
N LEU A 62 5.69 -3.79 -10.20
CA LEU A 62 6.21 -2.68 -11.02
C LEU A 62 5.55 -2.58 -12.42
N PRO A 63 5.25 -3.70 -13.12
CA PRO A 63 4.54 -3.61 -14.39
C PRO A 63 3.12 -3.06 -14.25
N VAL A 64 2.50 -3.28 -13.10
CA VAL A 64 1.14 -2.84 -12.80
C VAL A 64 1.14 -1.35 -12.41
N LEU A 65 2.04 -0.94 -11.51
CA LEU A 65 2.05 0.42 -10.97
C LEU A 65 2.63 1.47 -11.91
N ILE A 66 3.68 1.14 -12.66
CA ILE A 66 4.41 2.13 -13.49
C ILE A 66 4.75 1.59 -14.89
N GLY A 67 4.14 0.48 -15.31
CA GLY A 67 4.31 -0.03 -16.67
C GLY A 67 5.70 -0.61 -16.99
N VAL A 68 6.55 -0.92 -15.99
CA VAL A 68 7.92 -1.43 -16.22
C VAL A 68 8.11 -2.87 -15.74
N GLY A 69 8.78 -3.72 -16.54
CA GLY A 69 9.18 -5.07 -16.15
C GLY A 69 9.00 -6.13 -17.25
N GLU A 70 9.01 -7.41 -16.88
CA GLU A 70 8.91 -8.50 -17.86
C GLU A 70 7.55 -8.49 -18.57
N GLY A 71 7.55 -8.25 -19.88
CA GLY A 71 6.33 -8.17 -20.69
C GLY A 71 5.77 -6.75 -20.88
N ALA A 72 6.36 -5.73 -20.24
CA ALA A 72 6.04 -4.33 -20.45
C ALA A 72 7.23 -3.57 -21.08
N PRO A 73 7.02 -2.42 -21.74
CA PRO A 73 8.13 -1.61 -22.21
C PRO A 73 8.96 -1.12 -21.02
N ASN A 74 10.29 -1.22 -21.09
CA ASN A 74 11.10 -0.53 -20.09
C ASN A 74 11.05 0.98 -20.38
N HIS A 75 10.32 1.73 -19.57
CA HIS A 75 10.19 3.18 -19.70
C HIS A 75 11.37 3.96 -19.09
N PHE A 76 12.23 3.31 -18.29
CA PHE A 76 13.46 3.93 -17.79
C PHE A 76 14.39 4.28 -18.94
N ALA A 77 15.09 5.41 -18.82
CA ALA A 77 16.07 5.86 -19.80
C ALA A 77 17.23 4.87 -19.97
N ASP A 78 17.69 4.29 -18.85
CA ASP A 78 18.75 3.28 -18.81
C ASP A 78 18.71 2.46 -17.50
N ASP A 79 19.59 1.45 -17.41
CA ASP A 79 19.72 0.58 -16.23
C ASP A 79 20.12 1.35 -14.96
N ALA A 80 20.81 2.50 -15.09
CA ALA A 80 21.24 3.30 -13.95
C ALA A 80 20.08 4.08 -13.34
N GLN A 81 19.18 4.63 -14.16
CA GLN A 81 17.94 5.25 -13.69
C GLN A 81 17.04 4.23 -12.98
N ALA A 82 16.87 3.04 -13.57
CA ALA A 82 16.12 1.95 -12.95
C ALA A 82 16.72 1.53 -11.60
N ALA A 83 18.04 1.35 -11.53
CA ALA A 83 18.72 1.01 -10.28
C ALA A 83 18.60 2.12 -9.22
N ARG A 84 18.63 3.39 -9.64
CA ARG A 84 18.44 4.54 -8.74
C ARG A 84 17.02 4.57 -8.18
N PHE A 85 16.00 4.43 -9.03
CA PHE A 85 14.60 4.34 -8.61
C PHE A 85 14.41 3.22 -7.59
N MET A 86 14.87 2.00 -7.91
CA MET A 86 14.74 0.85 -7.01
C MET A 86 15.50 1.03 -5.69
N SER A 87 16.65 1.70 -5.71
CA SER A 87 17.39 2.00 -4.48
C SER A 87 16.61 2.97 -3.56
N LEU A 88 15.93 3.97 -4.13
CA LEU A 88 15.13 4.93 -3.36
C LEU A 88 13.83 4.28 -2.88
N TRP A 89 13.12 3.58 -3.78
CA TRP A 89 11.94 2.78 -3.48
C TRP A 89 12.17 1.84 -2.30
N MET A 90 13.26 1.06 -2.33
CA MET A 90 13.54 0.09 -1.26
C MET A 90 13.98 0.74 0.05
N ARG A 91 14.59 1.94 0.03
CA ARG A 91 14.85 2.70 1.25
C ARG A 91 13.53 3.10 1.92
N ARG A 92 12.64 3.72 1.14
CA ARG A 92 11.30 4.10 1.63
C ARG A 92 10.49 2.90 2.09
N TRP A 93 10.46 1.82 1.33
CA TRP A 93 9.78 0.58 1.69
C TRP A 93 10.21 0.09 3.08
N ASN A 94 11.51 0.08 3.35
CA ASN A 94 12.04 -0.36 4.64
C ASN A 94 11.69 0.60 5.78
N GLU A 95 11.63 1.91 5.52
CA GLU A 95 11.17 2.91 6.48
C GLU A 95 9.70 2.70 6.84
N VAL A 96 8.82 2.59 5.84
CA VAL A 96 7.37 2.37 6.05
C VAL A 96 7.15 1.04 6.78
N ALA A 97 7.80 -0.03 6.34
CA ALA A 97 7.69 -1.34 6.99
C ALA A 97 8.22 -1.34 8.44
N ALA A 98 9.23 -0.52 8.76
CA ALA A 98 9.72 -0.36 10.12
C ALA A 98 8.73 0.44 10.98
N ALA A 99 8.17 1.53 10.44
CA ALA A 99 7.19 2.37 11.12
C ALA A 99 5.90 1.61 11.44
N LEU A 100 5.39 0.80 10.51
CA LEU A 100 4.20 -0.04 10.72
C LEU A 100 4.43 -1.19 11.72
N ARG A 101 5.68 -1.50 12.05
CA ARG A 101 6.05 -2.47 13.11
C ARG A 101 6.30 -1.80 14.46
N ALA A 102 6.46 -0.49 14.50
CA ALA A 102 6.70 0.23 15.74
C ALA A 102 5.44 0.21 16.61
N GLU A 103 5.63 -0.01 17.91
CA GLU A 103 4.57 0.17 18.91
C GLU A 103 4.49 1.67 19.24
N VAL A 104 3.44 2.31 18.73
CA VAL A 104 3.15 3.74 18.85
C VAL A 104 1.71 3.93 19.35
N ASP A 105 1.50 4.92 20.21
CA ASP A 105 0.19 5.23 20.80
C ASP A 105 -0.45 6.50 20.21
N THR A 106 0.34 7.33 19.51
CA THR A 106 -0.08 8.62 18.93
C THR A 106 0.60 8.83 17.58
N LEU A 107 -0.06 9.54 16.65
CA LEU A 107 0.53 9.86 15.34
C LEU A 107 1.68 10.88 15.42
N ASP A 108 1.76 11.66 16.49
CA ASP A 108 2.85 12.62 16.75
C ASP A 108 4.20 11.97 17.14
N ASP A 109 4.26 10.65 17.29
CA ASP A 109 5.51 9.94 17.59
C ASP A 109 6.39 9.88 16.34
N ASP A 110 7.66 10.28 16.42
CA ASP A 110 8.60 10.29 15.26
C ASP A 110 8.79 8.90 14.61
N ARG A 111 8.39 7.81 15.28
CA ARG A 111 8.43 6.44 14.75
C ARG A 111 7.19 6.07 13.94
N THR A 112 6.18 6.94 13.89
CA THR A 112 4.95 6.68 13.14
C THR A 112 5.21 6.70 11.65
N TYR A 113 4.38 5.99 10.91
CA TYR A 113 4.36 6.11 9.47
C TYR A 113 3.82 7.50 9.12
N GLN A 114 4.64 8.31 8.46
CA GLN A 114 4.28 9.62 7.95
C GLN A 114 4.21 9.52 6.42
N PRO A 115 3.01 9.36 5.83
CA PRO A 115 2.84 9.37 4.37
C PRO A 115 3.44 10.65 3.77
N GLU A 116 4.12 10.52 2.63
CA GLU A 116 4.50 11.66 1.82
C GLU A 116 3.26 12.08 1.01
N VAL A 117 2.62 13.17 1.44
CA VAL A 117 1.39 13.71 0.86
C VAL A 117 1.50 15.23 0.80
N MET A 118 0.92 15.84 -0.23
CA MET A 118 0.98 17.29 -0.43
C MET A 118 -0.40 17.93 -0.40
N ASP A 119 -0.53 19.02 0.36
CA ASP A 119 -1.71 19.91 0.28
C ASP A 119 -1.59 20.84 -0.93
N VAL A 120 -1.89 20.29 -2.11
CA VAL A 120 -1.84 20.99 -3.39
C VAL A 120 -2.76 22.22 -3.39
N ARG A 121 -3.95 22.10 -2.78
CA ARG A 121 -4.90 23.22 -2.66
C ARG A 121 -4.33 24.34 -1.79
N GLY A 122 -3.69 24.00 -0.67
CA GLY A 122 -3.02 24.94 0.23
C GLY A 122 -1.83 25.62 -0.43
N ALA A 123 -1.00 24.86 -1.16
CA ALA A 123 0.13 25.39 -1.93
C ALA A 123 -0.36 26.41 -2.98
N ILE A 124 -1.39 26.06 -3.75
CA ILE A 124 -1.98 26.95 -4.76
C ILE A 124 -2.63 28.17 -4.12
N ALA A 125 -3.34 28.01 -3.00
CA ALA A 125 -3.96 29.12 -2.30
C ALA A 125 -2.94 30.18 -1.85
N GLY A 126 -1.71 29.76 -1.54
CA GLY A 126 -0.59 30.63 -1.19
C GLY A 126 0.04 31.41 -2.36
N LEU A 127 -0.21 31.02 -3.62
CA LEU A 127 0.39 31.66 -4.78
C LEU A 127 -0.17 33.08 -5.05
N PRO A 128 0.57 33.94 -5.76
CA PRO A 128 0.06 35.21 -6.27
C PRO A 128 -1.20 35.03 -7.13
N GLU A 129 -2.12 36.00 -7.10
CA GLU A 129 -3.41 35.94 -7.82
C GLU A 129 -3.28 35.59 -9.31
N ALA A 130 -2.27 36.15 -9.99
CA ALA A 130 -2.04 35.90 -11.41
C ALA A 130 -1.65 34.43 -11.71
N GLU A 131 -0.96 33.77 -10.79
CA GLU A 131 -0.58 32.36 -10.92
C GLU A 131 -1.76 31.45 -10.57
N ARG A 132 -2.53 31.79 -9.53
CA ARG A 132 -3.77 31.06 -9.19
C ARG A 132 -4.80 31.07 -10.31
N ALA A 133 -4.97 32.21 -10.97
CA ALA A 133 -5.91 32.35 -12.09
C ALA A 133 -5.51 31.49 -13.32
N ALA A 134 -4.24 31.08 -13.43
CA ALA A 134 -3.79 30.24 -14.54
C ALA A 134 -4.22 28.77 -14.41
N ILE A 135 -4.60 28.34 -13.21
CA ILE A 135 -4.91 26.95 -12.84
C ILE A 135 -6.30 26.79 -12.21
N GLU A 136 -7.13 27.84 -12.23
CA GLU A 136 -8.45 27.89 -11.57
C GLU A 136 -9.43 26.82 -12.06
N ASP A 137 -9.31 26.41 -13.32
CA ASP A 137 -10.19 25.41 -13.94
C ASP A 137 -9.67 23.96 -13.82
N GLU A 138 -8.48 23.76 -13.24
CA GLU A 138 -7.90 22.42 -13.08
C GLU A 138 -8.41 21.76 -11.79
N PRO A 139 -8.95 20.53 -11.85
CA PRO A 139 -9.39 19.83 -10.66
C PRO A 139 -8.17 19.47 -9.79
N LEU A 140 -8.14 20.03 -8.58
CA LEU A 140 -7.06 19.78 -7.62
C LEU A 140 -7.50 18.71 -6.61
N PRO A 141 -6.66 17.69 -6.34
CA PRO A 141 -6.99 16.66 -5.36
C PRO A 141 -7.10 17.25 -3.95
N ALA A 142 -7.93 16.62 -3.12
CA ALA A 142 -7.94 16.88 -1.68
C ALA A 142 -6.68 16.28 -1.02
N PHE A 143 -6.29 16.83 0.14
CA PHE A 143 -5.11 16.39 0.88
C PHE A 143 -5.13 14.89 1.20
N GLY A 144 -4.15 14.12 0.70
CA GLY A 144 -4.06 12.66 0.88
C GLY A 144 -5.00 11.83 0.01
N GLN A 145 -5.74 12.45 -0.93
CA GLN A 145 -6.68 11.75 -1.81
C GLN A 145 -5.94 10.83 -2.78
N VAL A 146 -4.84 11.32 -3.34
CA VAL A 146 -4.03 10.58 -4.30
C VAL A 146 -3.37 9.39 -3.62
N TRP A 147 -2.88 9.57 -2.40
CA TRP A 147 -2.35 8.48 -1.59
C TRP A 147 -3.42 7.40 -1.35
N ALA A 148 -4.65 7.77 -1.01
CA ALA A 148 -5.73 6.82 -0.80
C ALA A 148 -6.09 6.05 -2.09
N MET A 149 -6.14 6.74 -3.24
CA MET A 149 -6.33 6.09 -4.55
C MET A 149 -5.22 5.09 -4.87
N GLY A 150 -3.98 5.44 -4.56
CA GLY A 150 -2.82 4.54 -4.66
C GLY A 150 -2.98 3.28 -3.83
N PHE A 151 -3.41 3.42 -2.58
CA PHE A 151 -3.69 2.29 -1.71
C PHE A 151 -4.77 1.38 -2.28
N LEU A 152 -5.90 1.96 -2.70
CA LEU A 152 -7.06 1.20 -3.22
C LEU A 152 -6.76 0.50 -4.54
N SER A 153 -5.91 1.07 -5.40
CA SER A 153 -5.48 0.39 -6.64
C SER A 153 -4.87 -0.99 -6.36
N VAL A 154 -4.04 -1.10 -5.32
CA VAL A 154 -3.44 -2.39 -4.92
C VAL A 154 -4.49 -3.34 -4.35
N VAL A 155 -5.53 -2.82 -3.68
CA VAL A 155 -6.66 -3.64 -3.21
C VAL A 155 -7.43 -4.24 -4.40
N GLU A 156 -7.60 -3.45 -5.45
CA GLU A 156 -8.29 -3.84 -6.68
C GLU A 156 -7.49 -4.80 -7.56
N ASP A 157 -6.17 -4.58 -7.67
CA ASP A 157 -5.28 -5.37 -8.53
C ASP A 157 -4.90 -6.74 -7.93
N TRP A 158 -4.88 -6.86 -6.59
CA TRP A 158 -4.62 -8.12 -5.88
C TRP A 158 -5.77 -8.56 -4.96
N PRO A 159 -6.99 -8.72 -5.49
CA PRO A 159 -8.19 -8.92 -4.67
C PRO A 159 -8.15 -10.20 -3.84
N GLU A 160 -7.37 -11.21 -4.25
CA GLU A 160 -7.16 -12.44 -3.48
C GLU A 160 -6.36 -12.24 -2.19
N GLU A 161 -5.44 -11.27 -2.16
CA GLU A 161 -4.64 -10.92 -0.98
C GLU A 161 -5.48 -10.13 0.04
N TRP A 162 -6.48 -9.40 -0.44
CA TRP A 162 -7.43 -8.61 0.37
C TRP A 162 -8.74 -9.34 0.66
N ALA A 163 -8.92 -10.56 0.16
CA ALA A 163 -10.14 -11.33 0.35
C ALA A 163 -10.43 -11.56 1.85
N PRO A 164 -11.64 -11.22 2.35
CA PRO A 164 -11.96 -11.28 3.77
C PRO A 164 -11.68 -12.65 4.40
N PRO A 165 -11.15 -12.69 5.64
CA PRO A 165 -10.94 -13.94 6.36
C PRO A 165 -12.27 -14.62 6.74
N ARG A 166 -12.20 -15.91 7.12
CA ARG A 166 -13.38 -16.64 7.61
C ARG A 166 -13.86 -16.18 8.97
N ASP A 167 -12.95 -15.66 9.78
CA ASP A 167 -13.28 -15.09 11.07
C ASP A 167 -14.02 -13.76 10.85
N LYS A 168 -15.25 -13.68 11.35
CA LYS A 168 -16.14 -12.54 11.06
C LYS A 168 -15.74 -11.27 11.78
N GLU A 169 -15.12 -11.39 12.95
CA GLU A 169 -14.66 -10.24 13.73
C GLU A 169 -13.46 -9.61 13.03
N ALA A 170 -12.47 -10.41 12.65
CA ALA A 170 -11.34 -9.94 11.86
C ALA A 170 -11.78 -9.39 10.48
N ALA A 171 -12.76 -10.01 9.84
CA ALA A 171 -13.31 -9.51 8.58
C ALA A 171 -13.97 -8.14 8.74
N GLY A 172 -14.73 -7.92 9.81
CA GLY A 172 -15.32 -6.62 10.11
C GLY A 172 -14.26 -5.55 10.38
N TRP A 173 -13.21 -5.85 11.14
CA TRP A 173 -12.12 -4.89 11.36
C TRP A 173 -11.37 -4.51 10.08
N ILE A 174 -11.18 -5.46 9.15
CA ILE A 174 -10.58 -5.17 7.85
C ILE A 174 -11.50 -4.30 7.01
N GLU A 175 -12.81 -4.58 7.02
CA GLU A 175 -13.83 -3.78 6.32
C GLU A 175 -13.85 -2.35 6.85
N ASP A 176 -13.98 -2.18 8.17
CA ASP A 176 -13.97 -0.86 8.83
C ASP A 176 -12.68 -0.07 8.50
N ALA A 177 -11.52 -0.74 8.47
CA ALA A 177 -10.25 -0.10 8.13
C ALA A 177 -10.16 0.29 6.64
N LEU A 178 -10.66 -0.54 5.73
CA LEU A 178 -10.71 -0.21 4.30
C LEU A 178 -11.69 0.95 4.03
N ASP A 179 -12.81 1.02 4.76
CA ASP A 179 -13.77 2.12 4.67
C ASP A 179 -13.10 3.47 5.00
N CYS A 180 -12.21 3.53 6.00
CA CYS A 180 -11.42 4.74 6.26
C CYS A 180 -10.56 5.19 5.07
N ILE A 181 -10.00 4.25 4.30
CA ILE A 181 -9.22 4.57 3.10
C ILE A 181 -10.14 5.02 1.96
N VAL A 182 -11.30 4.38 1.80
CA VAL A 182 -12.33 4.76 0.81
C VAL A 182 -12.83 6.17 1.08
N ASP A 183 -13.17 6.49 2.33
CA ASP A 183 -13.62 7.83 2.73
C ASP A 183 -12.54 8.89 2.45
N LEU A 184 -11.25 8.54 2.60
CA LEU A 184 -10.14 9.44 2.24
C LEU A 184 -9.93 9.58 0.72
N ALA A 185 -10.35 8.62 -0.10
CA ALA A 185 -10.27 8.73 -1.56
C ALA A 185 -11.33 9.67 -2.15
N GLU A 186 -12.37 10.00 -1.39
CA GLU A 186 -13.36 11.00 -1.76
C GLU A 186 -12.81 12.44 -1.62
N ASP A 187 -13.48 13.38 -2.28
CA ASP A 187 -13.11 14.79 -2.25
C ASP A 187 -13.49 15.46 -0.91
N ASP A 188 -12.68 16.43 -0.48
CA ASP A 188 -12.98 17.31 0.66
C ASP A 188 -13.84 18.48 0.20
N THR A 189 -15.11 18.49 0.61
CA THR A 189 -16.09 19.51 0.25
C THR A 189 -16.58 20.33 1.46
N ASP A 190 -16.03 20.04 2.64
CA ASP A 190 -16.36 20.72 3.88
C ASP A 190 -15.62 22.08 3.99
N PRO A 191 -16.08 22.99 4.86
CA PRO A 191 -15.40 24.27 5.06
C PRO A 191 -13.94 24.08 5.51
N PRO A 192 -12.96 24.70 4.84
CA PRO A 192 -11.56 24.52 5.18
C PRO A 192 -11.21 25.22 6.50
N ALA A 193 -10.36 24.58 7.29
CA ALA A 193 -9.94 25.04 8.61
C ALA A 193 -8.41 25.11 8.76
N TRP A 194 -7.69 24.29 8.02
CA TRP A 194 -6.24 24.11 8.11
C TRP A 194 -5.59 24.33 6.76
N ASN A 195 -4.30 24.68 6.76
CA ASN A 195 -3.43 24.58 5.60
C ASN A 195 -2.28 23.65 6.00
N MET A 196 -2.15 22.51 5.31
CA MET A 196 -1.15 21.50 5.64
C MET A 196 0.16 21.71 4.86
N HIS A 197 0.22 22.70 3.96
CA HIS A 197 1.41 23.09 3.22
C HIS A 197 2.20 24.20 3.93
N ASP A 198 1.50 25.23 4.40
CA ASP A 198 2.04 26.39 5.14
C ASP A 198 1.08 26.72 6.30
N GLU A 199 1.56 26.60 7.54
CA GLU A 199 0.75 26.81 8.75
C GLU A 199 0.15 28.22 8.86
N ASP A 200 0.78 29.21 8.23
CA ASP A 200 0.32 30.60 8.18
C ASP A 200 -0.47 30.92 6.89
N GLY A 201 -0.64 29.94 6.01
CA GLY A 201 -1.30 30.06 4.71
C GLY A 201 -2.83 30.10 4.78
N PRO A 202 -3.52 30.46 3.68
CA PRO A 202 -4.98 30.39 3.61
C PRO A 202 -5.46 28.93 3.78
N PRO A 203 -6.54 28.66 4.54
CA PRO A 203 -6.99 27.30 4.79
C PRO A 203 -7.53 26.63 3.52
N SER A 204 -7.24 25.34 3.38
CA SER A 204 -7.50 24.48 2.22
C SER A 204 -8.04 23.09 2.60
N VAL A 205 -7.81 22.64 3.84
CA VAL A 205 -8.18 21.32 4.36
C VAL A 205 -9.19 21.48 5.48
N SER A 206 -10.31 20.77 5.41
CA SER A 206 -11.33 20.77 6.47
C SER A 206 -10.87 20.00 7.71
N GLU A 207 -11.52 20.26 8.85
CA GLU A 207 -11.27 19.48 10.07
C GLU A 207 -11.67 18.00 9.89
N ALA A 208 -12.78 17.74 9.19
CA ALA A 208 -13.21 16.39 8.86
C ALA A 208 -12.15 15.65 8.03
N ARG A 209 -11.56 16.34 7.03
CA ARG A 209 -10.49 15.77 6.21
C ARG A 209 -9.22 15.46 6.98
N ALA A 210 -8.78 16.37 7.85
CA ALA A 210 -7.62 16.14 8.71
C ALA A 210 -7.82 14.91 9.62
N ASN A 211 -9.01 14.75 10.18
CA ASN A 211 -9.36 13.57 10.98
C ASN A 211 -9.40 12.29 10.14
N ALA A 212 -10.05 12.32 8.98
CA ALA A 212 -10.10 11.18 8.05
C ALA A 212 -8.70 10.72 7.64
N PHE A 213 -7.78 11.66 7.41
CA PHE A 213 -6.38 11.33 7.11
C PHE A 213 -5.71 10.60 8.29
N GLY A 214 -5.88 11.08 9.51
CA GLY A 214 -5.37 10.40 10.70
C GLY A 214 -6.00 9.00 10.91
N GLU A 215 -7.30 8.87 10.69
CA GLU A 215 -8.03 7.59 10.75
C GLU A 215 -7.52 6.60 9.70
N ALA A 216 -7.27 7.07 8.47
CA ALA A 216 -6.68 6.26 7.40
C ALA A 216 -5.27 5.77 7.76
N VAL A 217 -4.42 6.61 8.35
CA VAL A 217 -3.08 6.18 8.81
C VAL A 217 -3.20 5.08 9.88
N TRP A 218 -4.11 5.23 10.84
CA TRP A 218 -4.39 4.17 11.82
C TRP A 218 -4.95 2.90 11.19
N ALA A 219 -5.80 3.02 10.17
CA ALA A 219 -6.31 1.88 9.42
C ALA A 219 -5.18 1.08 8.76
N VAL A 220 -4.12 1.72 8.24
CA VAL A 220 -2.93 1.01 7.73
C VAL A 220 -2.25 0.21 8.83
N TYR A 221 -2.10 0.76 10.04
CA TYR A 221 -1.57 0.01 11.20
C TYR A 221 -2.43 -1.20 11.54
N ASP A 222 -3.75 -1.05 11.53
CA ASP A 222 -4.69 -2.12 11.82
C ASP A 222 -4.65 -3.21 10.76
N LEU A 223 -4.67 -2.84 9.48
CA LEU A 223 -4.53 -3.78 8.36
C LEU A 223 -3.20 -4.54 8.42
N HIS A 224 -2.08 -3.84 8.60
CA HIS A 224 -0.76 -4.48 8.74
C HIS A 224 -0.73 -5.47 9.92
N ARG A 225 -1.31 -5.11 11.06
CA ARG A 225 -1.37 -5.97 12.25
C ARG A 225 -2.23 -7.21 12.02
N VAL A 226 -3.44 -7.02 11.49
CA VAL A 226 -4.40 -8.10 11.26
C VAL A 226 -3.86 -9.07 10.22
N TRP A 227 -3.40 -8.58 9.07
CA TRP A 227 -2.90 -9.43 7.98
C TRP A 227 -1.63 -10.20 8.36
N ARG A 228 -0.72 -9.57 9.10
CA ARG A 228 0.46 -10.26 9.65
C ARG A 228 0.07 -11.37 10.64
N SER A 229 -0.99 -11.17 11.43
CA SER A 229 -1.47 -12.19 12.37
C SER A 229 -2.12 -13.40 11.68
N LEU A 230 -2.77 -13.17 10.52
CA LEU A 230 -3.42 -14.21 9.72
C LEU A 230 -2.42 -15.03 8.88
N GLY A 231 -1.27 -14.45 8.54
CA GLY A 231 -0.21 -15.08 7.75
C GLY A 231 -0.60 -15.38 6.28
N PRO A 232 0.29 -16.01 5.50
CA PRO A 232 0.01 -16.35 4.10
C PRO A 232 -1.21 -17.27 3.96
N ARG A 233 -1.97 -17.11 2.87
CA ARG A 233 -3.08 -18.01 2.59
C ARG A 233 -2.54 -19.43 2.36
N THR A 234 -3.07 -20.40 3.11
CA THR A 234 -2.80 -21.81 2.86
C THR A 234 -3.94 -22.41 2.06
N ASP A 235 -3.62 -23.14 0.99
CA ASP A 235 -4.63 -23.92 0.28
C ASP A 235 -5.38 -24.85 1.24
N PRO A 236 -6.72 -24.95 1.13
CA PRO A 236 -7.46 -25.92 1.90
C PRO A 236 -6.87 -27.30 1.60
N ILE A 237 -6.42 -28.02 2.63
CA ILE A 237 -5.96 -29.40 2.49
C ILE A 237 -7.13 -30.20 1.93
N ARG A 238 -7.10 -30.46 0.62
CA ARG A 238 -8.10 -31.28 -0.04
C ARG A 238 -7.81 -32.70 0.40
N LYS A 239 -8.59 -33.22 1.35
CA LYS A 239 -8.57 -34.65 1.64
C LYS A 239 -8.79 -35.39 0.34
N GLU A 240 -7.83 -36.21 -0.06
CA GLU A 240 -8.05 -37.19 -1.11
C GLU A 240 -9.29 -38.01 -0.74
N ALA A 241 -10.10 -38.35 -1.73
CA ALA A 241 -11.29 -39.15 -1.50
C ALA A 241 -10.89 -40.47 -0.82
N GLU A 242 -11.27 -40.63 0.45
CA GLU A 242 -11.03 -41.88 1.16
C GLU A 242 -11.77 -43.01 0.40
N PRO A 243 -11.14 -44.17 0.19
CA PRO A 243 -11.78 -45.28 -0.52
C PRO A 243 -13.12 -45.59 0.12
N GLY A 244 -14.19 -45.58 -0.68
CA GLY A 244 -15.52 -45.94 -0.21
C GLY A 244 -15.48 -47.33 0.42
N ARG A 245 -16.34 -47.57 1.42
CA ARG A 245 -16.36 -48.81 2.21
C ARG A 245 -16.35 -50.10 1.35
N ASN A 246 -16.90 -50.06 0.14
CA ASN A 246 -16.95 -51.19 -0.79
C ASN A 246 -15.93 -51.15 -1.94
N ASP A 247 -15.13 -50.10 -2.06
CA ASP A 247 -14.17 -49.90 -3.14
C ASP A 247 -12.97 -50.85 -3.02
N PRO A 248 -12.23 -51.10 -4.10
CA PRO A 248 -10.98 -51.87 -4.03
C PRO A 248 -10.00 -51.25 -3.03
N CYS A 249 -9.39 -52.09 -2.20
CA CYS A 249 -8.46 -51.60 -1.20
C CYS A 249 -7.15 -51.12 -1.84
N PRO A 250 -6.63 -49.93 -1.49
CA PRO A 250 -5.44 -49.35 -2.12
C PRO A 250 -4.13 -50.14 -1.86
N CYS A 251 -4.11 -51.08 -0.92
CA CYS A 251 -2.94 -51.95 -0.66
C CYS A 251 -2.66 -53.01 -1.74
N GLY A 252 -3.49 -53.10 -2.79
CA GLY A 252 -3.31 -54.07 -3.88
C GLY A 252 -3.77 -55.50 -3.55
N SER A 253 -4.42 -55.74 -2.41
CA SER A 253 -4.83 -57.09 -1.98
C SER A 253 -6.01 -57.69 -2.79
N GLY A 254 -6.63 -56.91 -3.67
CA GLY A 254 -7.84 -57.31 -4.42
C GLY A 254 -9.13 -57.41 -3.58
N LYS A 255 -9.09 -57.07 -2.28
CA LYS A 255 -10.26 -57.10 -1.38
C LYS A 255 -10.95 -55.74 -1.32
N LYS A 256 -12.25 -55.71 -0.97
CA LYS A 256 -12.98 -54.46 -0.65
C LYS A 256 -12.37 -53.79 0.58
N TYR A 257 -12.34 -52.45 0.62
CA TYR A 257 -11.70 -51.66 1.68
C TYR A 257 -12.13 -52.09 3.08
N LYS A 258 -13.44 -52.25 3.33
CA LYS A 258 -14.00 -52.75 4.62
C LYS A 258 -13.52 -54.13 5.08
N LYS A 259 -13.01 -54.96 4.17
CA LYS A 259 -12.52 -56.31 4.49
C LYS A 259 -11.00 -56.37 4.60
N CYS A 260 -10.32 -55.23 4.51
CA CYS A 260 -8.88 -55.15 4.52
C CYS A 260 -8.38 -54.08 5.50
N HIS A 261 -8.63 -52.79 5.20
CA HIS A 261 -8.13 -51.66 5.98
C HIS A 261 -9.24 -50.82 6.64
N GLY A 262 -10.52 -51.06 6.32
CA GLY A 262 -11.65 -50.33 6.90
C GLY A 262 -12.18 -50.91 8.21
N ALA A 263 -11.29 -51.26 9.14
CA ALA A 263 -11.64 -51.74 10.48
C ALA A 263 -12.12 -50.59 11.37
#